data_AF-A0A3A4JCF6-F1
#
_entry.id   AF-A0A3A4JCF6-F1
#
_cell.length_a   1.000
_cell.length_b   1.000
_cell.length_c   1.000
_cell.angle_alpha   90.00
_cell.angle_beta   90.00
_cell.angle_gamma   90.00
#
_symmetry.space_group_name_H-M   'P 1'
#
loop_
_entity.id
_entity.type
_entity.pdbx_description
1 polymer ?
#
loop_
_entity_poly.entity_id
_entity_poly.type
_entity_poly.pdbx_seq_one_letter_code
_entity_poly.pdbx_strand_id
1 'polypeptide(L)'
;MDCALCMAYLREKNHCFGCRQVEKNKPATRIKCRIRVCKNRKGNFCFECDEFPCERLKHIDKRYHTKYEMSMIENLEFIRDHSIKKFLQREQKRWTKGDKIYCVHKHKYYAQIKP
;
A
#
# COMPACT_ATOMS: atom_id res chain seq x y z
N MET A 1 2.20 -0.15 -2.18
CA MET A 1 1.61 1.15 -1.81
C MET A 1 1.78 1.33 -0.32
N ASP A 2 2.46 2.41 0.04
CA ASP A 2 2.41 2.96 1.39
C ASP A 2 1.01 3.53 1.66
N CYS A 3 0.35 3.05 2.72
CA CYS A 3 -1.00 3.50 3.07
C CYS A 3 -1.03 5.00 3.41
N ALA A 4 0.07 5.59 3.87
CA ALA A 4 0.16 7.01 4.18
C ALA A 4 -0.13 7.91 2.97
N LEU A 5 0.00 7.40 1.75
CA LEU A 5 -0.30 8.13 0.50
C LEU A 5 -1.79 8.04 0.10
N CYS A 6 -2.57 7.22 0.78
CA CYS A 6 -3.97 6.96 0.46
C CYS A 6 -4.89 8.01 1.08
N MET A 7 -5.82 8.56 0.29
CA MET A 7 -6.82 9.51 0.79
C MET A 7 -7.66 8.95 1.94
N ALA A 8 -7.95 7.65 1.93
CA ALA A 8 -8.72 7.01 2.99
C ALA A 8 -7.94 6.85 4.29
N TYR A 9 -6.60 6.83 4.22
CA TYR A 9 -5.73 6.88 5.40
C TYR A 9 -5.57 8.32 5.88
N LEU A 10 -5.48 9.29 4.96
CA LEU A 10 -5.28 10.69 5.30
C LEU A 10 -6.53 11.43 5.81
N ARG A 11 -7.72 10.80 5.80
CA ARG A 11 -8.95 11.41 6.31
C ARG A 11 -9.10 11.18 7.81
N GLU A 12 -9.62 12.18 8.51
CA GLU A 12 -9.97 12.08 9.93
C GLU A 12 -11.25 11.25 10.12
N LYS A 13 -12.34 11.63 9.42
CA LYS A 13 -13.62 10.91 9.50
C LYS A 13 -13.56 9.60 8.74
N ASN A 14 -13.98 8.51 9.39
CA ASN A 14 -13.90 7.15 8.86
C ASN A 14 -12.47 6.76 8.46
N HIS A 15 -11.48 7.16 9.26
CA HIS A 15 -10.07 6.83 9.04
C HIS A 15 -9.87 5.34 8.73
N CYS A 16 -9.04 5.04 7.74
CA CYS A 16 -8.70 3.67 7.36
C CYS A 16 -7.36 3.29 7.98
N PHE A 17 -7.33 2.32 8.88
CA PHE A 17 -6.09 1.88 9.54
C PHE A 17 -5.24 0.91 8.68
N GLY A 18 -5.56 0.81 7.39
CA GLY A 18 -4.83 0.00 6.43
C GLY A 18 -5.37 -1.42 6.25
N CYS A 19 -4.89 -2.09 5.20
CA CYS A 19 -5.44 -3.37 4.77
C CYS A 19 -5.20 -4.52 5.75
N ARG A 20 -4.09 -4.48 6.50
CA ARG A 20 -3.70 -5.52 7.47
C ARG A 20 -4.45 -5.44 8.81
N GLN A 21 -4.94 -4.26 9.18
CA GLN A 21 -5.76 -4.12 10.39
C GLN A 21 -7.13 -4.78 10.22
N VAL A 22 -7.63 -5.41 11.28
CA VAL A 22 -8.98 -6.00 11.35
C VAL A 22 -9.83 -5.01 12.13
N GLU A 23 -10.82 -4.41 11.46
CA GLU A 23 -11.75 -3.47 12.09
C GLU A 23 -13.15 -4.08 12.07
N LYS A 24 -13.92 -3.87 13.15
CA LYS A 24 -15.32 -4.33 13.26
C LYS A 24 -16.19 -3.88 12.07
N ASN A 25 -15.93 -2.69 11.53
CA ASN A 25 -16.74 -2.07 10.48
C ASN A 25 -16.03 -1.99 9.12
N LYS A 26 -15.06 -2.87 8.87
CA LYS A 26 -14.33 -2.88 7.59
C LYS A 26 -15.31 -3.16 6.43
N PRO A 27 -15.33 -2.36 5.35
CA PRO A 27 -16.26 -2.60 4.25
C PRO A 27 -16.11 -4.01 3.67
N ALA A 28 -17.23 -4.66 3.31
CA ALA A 28 -17.25 -6.03 2.80
C ALA A 28 -16.28 -6.27 1.63
N THR A 29 -16.10 -5.26 0.77
CA THR A 29 -15.14 -5.26 -0.35
C THR A 29 -13.68 -5.43 0.09
N ARG A 30 -13.31 -4.96 1.28
CA ARG A 30 -11.96 -5.09 1.84
C ARG A 30 -11.79 -6.40 2.59
N ILE A 31 -12.86 -6.90 3.22
CA ILE A 31 -12.89 -8.23 3.85
C ILE A 31 -12.69 -9.31 2.78
N LYS A 32 -13.44 -9.24 1.67
CA LYS A 32 -13.39 -10.20 0.55
C LYS A 32 -12.29 -9.90 -0.48
N CYS A 33 -11.34 -9.02 -0.17
CA CYS A 33 -10.27 -8.66 -1.10
C CYS A 33 -9.45 -9.88 -1.50
N ARG A 34 -9.33 -10.14 -2.81
CA ARG A 34 -8.65 -11.35 -3.36
C ARG A 34 -7.19 -11.49 -2.95
N ILE A 35 -6.50 -10.40 -2.61
CA ILE A 35 -5.14 -10.45 -2.07
C ILE A 35 -5.13 -10.84 -0.58
N ARG A 36 -6.10 -10.34 0.19
CA ARG A 36 -6.23 -10.65 1.62
C ARG A 36 -6.58 -12.11 1.84
N VAL A 37 -7.55 -12.62 1.08
CA VAL A 37 -8.03 -14.02 1.18
C VAL A 37 -7.31 -14.98 0.23
N CYS A 38 -6.12 -14.61 -0.25
CA CYS A 38 -5.36 -15.45 -1.17
C CYS A 38 -4.94 -16.76 -0.49
N LYS A 39 -5.41 -17.90 -1.01
CA LYS A 39 -5.13 -19.24 -0.45
C LYS A 39 -3.67 -19.69 -0.68
N ASN A 40 -3.04 -19.19 -1.75
CA ASN A 40 -1.65 -19.55 -2.10
C ASN A 40 -0.60 -18.70 -1.36
N ARG A 41 -1.01 -17.96 -0.33
CA ARG A 41 -0.14 -17.06 0.42
C ARG A 41 0.82 -17.89 1.27
N LYS A 42 2.13 -17.74 1.04
CA LYS A 42 3.19 -18.41 1.82
C LYS A 42 3.75 -17.57 2.98
N GLY A 43 3.40 -16.28 3.06
CA GLY A 43 3.87 -15.40 4.11
C GLY A 43 3.17 -14.05 4.18
N ASN A 44 3.84 -13.10 4.83
CA ASN A 44 3.33 -11.74 5.03
C ASN A 44 3.32 -10.93 3.72
N PHE A 45 4.24 -11.19 2.82
CA PHE A 45 4.44 -10.51 1.55
C PHE A 45 4.28 -11.47 0.38
N CYS A 46 3.84 -10.93 -0.77
CA CYS A 46 3.62 -11.74 -1.95
C CYS A 46 4.93 -12.24 -2.58
N PHE A 47 6.08 -11.61 -2.30
CA PHE A 47 7.38 -12.06 -2.78
C PHE A 47 7.83 -13.39 -2.15
N GLU A 48 7.16 -13.85 -1.09
CA GLU A 48 7.44 -15.14 -0.45
C GLU A 48 6.73 -16.31 -1.16
N CYS A 49 5.87 -16.03 -2.15
CA CYS A 49 5.25 -17.06 -2.97
C CYS A 49 6.17 -17.47 -4.13
N ASP A 50 6.25 -18.76 -4.44
CA ASP A 50 7.07 -19.29 -5.57
C ASP A 50 6.68 -18.68 -6.92
N GLU A 51 5.39 -18.40 -7.11
CA GLU A 51 4.86 -17.82 -8.35
C GLU A 51 5.04 -16.30 -8.44
N PHE A 52 5.86 -15.68 -7.60
CA PHE A 52 6.03 -14.23 -7.60
C PHE A 52 6.81 -13.74 -8.85
N PRO A 53 6.33 -12.70 -9.56
CA PRO A 53 5.03 -12.04 -9.43
C PRO A 53 3.92 -12.84 -10.13
N CYS A 54 2.86 -13.20 -9.41
CA CYS A 54 1.76 -13.97 -10.00
C CYS A 54 0.82 -13.08 -10.83
N GLU A 55 0.01 -13.68 -11.71
CA GLU A 55 -0.89 -12.94 -12.62
C GLU A 55 -1.82 -11.95 -11.90
N ARG A 56 -2.30 -12.31 -10.70
CA ARG A 56 -3.12 -11.38 -9.90
C ARG A 56 -2.34 -10.15 -9.45
N LEU A 57 -1.07 -10.33 -9.08
CA LEU A 57 -0.22 -9.22 -8.66
C LEU A 57 0.15 -8.34 -9.86
N LYS A 58 0.46 -8.92 -11.02
CA LYS A 58 0.69 -8.19 -12.28
C LYS A 58 -0.50 -7.31 -12.67
N HIS A 59 -1.73 -7.81 -12.53
CA HIS A 59 -2.94 -7.01 -12.77
C HIS A 59 -3.10 -5.83 -11.81
N ILE A 60 -2.74 -6.02 -10.54
CA ILE A 60 -2.76 -4.91 -9.56
C ILE A 60 -1.67 -3.91 -9.89
N ASP A 61 -0.49 -4.39 -10.22
CA ASP A 61 0.66 -3.59 -10.59
C ASP A 61 0.34 -2.66 -11.77
N LYS A 62 -0.17 -3.21 -12.86
CA LYS A 62 -0.62 -2.44 -14.04
C LYS A 62 -1.60 -1.34 -13.66
N ARG A 63 -2.60 -1.66 -12.83
CA ARG A 63 -3.58 -0.66 -12.37
C ARG A 63 -2.92 0.47 -11.57
N TYR A 64 -1.98 0.14 -10.68
CA TYR A 64 -1.32 1.10 -9.82
C TYR A 64 -0.32 1.97 -10.60
N HIS A 65 0.37 1.38 -11.58
CA HIS A 65 1.22 2.12 -12.50
C HIS A 65 0.40 3.17 -13.27
N THR A 66 -0.72 2.75 -13.88
CA THR A 66 -1.57 3.66 -14.66
C THR A 66 -2.27 4.73 -13.82
N LYS A 67 -2.63 4.44 -12.56
CA LYS A 67 -3.42 5.37 -11.74
C LYS A 67 -2.60 6.24 -10.80
N TYR A 68 -1.46 5.75 -10.34
CA TYR A 68 -0.72 6.35 -9.22
C TYR A 68 0.79 6.40 -9.46
N GLU A 69 1.25 6.10 -10.67
CA GLU A 69 2.67 6.17 -11.07
C GLU A 69 3.59 5.39 -10.10
N MET A 70 3.11 4.23 -9.65
CA MET A 70 3.86 3.35 -8.76
C MET A 70 3.67 1.89 -9.15
N SER A 71 4.73 1.10 -9.03
CA SER A 71 4.68 -0.35 -9.15
C SER A 71 4.52 -1.00 -7.77
N MET A 72 3.57 -1.92 -7.65
CA MET A 72 3.42 -2.79 -6.49
C MET A 72 4.47 -3.90 -6.46
N ILE A 73 4.93 -4.36 -7.63
CA ILE A 73 5.97 -5.37 -7.78
C ILE A 73 7.32 -4.79 -7.37
N GLU A 74 7.74 -3.65 -7.93
CA GLU A 74 9.00 -2.99 -7.55
C GLU A 74 9.04 -2.65 -6.06
N ASN A 75 7.91 -2.26 -5.48
CA ASN A 75 7.82 -2.03 -4.04
C ASN A 75 8.05 -3.31 -3.23
N LEU A 76 7.51 -4.45 -3.69
CA LEU A 76 7.71 -5.74 -3.02
C LEU A 76 9.14 -6.25 -3.19
N GLU A 77 9.74 -6.10 -4.36
CA GLU A 77 11.15 -6.41 -4.61
C GLU A 77 12.07 -5.57 -3.73
N PHE A 78 11.82 -4.26 -3.64
CA PHE A 78 12.58 -3.42 -2.74
C PHE A 78 12.46 -3.85 -1.28
N ILE A 79 11.25 -4.21 -0.82
CA ILE A 79 11.05 -4.71 0.55
C ILE A 79 11.78 -6.03 0.77
N ARG A 80 11.78 -6.94 -0.20
CA ARG A 80 12.53 -8.21 -0.15
C ARG A 80 14.03 -7.94 0.02
N ASP A 81 14.57 -7.03 -0.76
CA ASP A 81 16.03 -6.82 -0.83
C ASP A 81 16.55 -5.88 0.27
N HIS A 82 15.70 -5.00 0.82
CA HIS A 82 16.13 -3.91 1.70
C HIS A 82 15.38 -3.82 3.03
N SER A 83 14.32 -4.62 3.26
CA SER A 83 13.35 -4.52 4.36
C SER A 83 12.26 -3.45 4.21
N ILE A 84 11.15 -3.67 4.92
CA ILE A 84 10.03 -2.72 5.00
C ILE A 84 10.43 -1.39 5.65
N LYS A 85 11.38 -1.37 6.59
CA LYS A 85 11.82 -0.14 7.24
C LYS A 85 12.52 0.78 6.25
N LYS A 86 13.43 0.24 5.43
CA LYS A 86 14.09 1.03 4.36
C LYS A 86 13.09 1.47 3.30
N PHE A 87 12.10 0.65 2.98
CA PHE A 87 11.02 1.02 2.05
C PHE A 87 10.25 2.25 2.55
N LEU A 88 9.80 2.24 3.81
CA LEU A 88 9.07 3.37 4.39
C LEU A 88 9.93 4.64 4.44
N GLN A 89 11.23 4.53 4.75
CA GLN A 89 12.15 5.67 4.69
C GLN A 89 12.31 6.23 3.27
N ARG A 90 12.38 5.36 2.25
CA ARG A 90 12.45 5.75 0.84
C ARG A 90 11.17 6.48 0.41
N GLU A 91 10.00 5.91 0.71
CA GLU A 91 8.71 6.51 0.38
C GLU A 91 8.51 7.83 1.13
N GLN A 92 8.85 7.89 2.41
CA GLN A 92 8.79 9.13 3.19
C GLN A 92 9.61 10.25 2.53
N LYS A 93 10.86 9.97 2.13
CA LYS A 93 11.71 10.94 1.42
C LYS A 93 11.13 11.36 0.07
N ARG A 94 10.55 10.42 -0.67
CA ARG A 94 9.97 10.67 -2.00
C ARG A 94 8.71 11.53 -1.94
N TRP A 95 7.86 11.33 -0.93
CA TRP A 95 6.50 11.84 -0.92
C TRP A 95 6.23 12.96 0.09
N THR A 96 7.24 13.41 0.83
CA THR A 96 7.07 14.51 1.79
C THR A 96 7.71 15.82 1.37
N LYS A 97 7.06 16.90 1.80
CA LYS A 97 7.53 18.28 1.67
C LYS A 97 7.30 18.97 3.01
N GLY A 98 8.37 19.12 3.80
CA GLY A 98 8.27 19.60 5.18
C GLY A 98 7.44 18.64 6.04
N ASP A 99 6.41 19.17 6.69
CA ASP A 99 5.46 18.43 7.54
C ASP A 99 4.26 17.83 6.78
N LYS A 100 4.29 17.89 5.44
CA LYS A 100 3.19 17.43 4.59
C LYS A 100 3.54 16.18 3.79
N ILE A 101 2.53 15.35 3.54
CA ILE A 101 2.60 14.10 2.76
C ILE A 101 1.72 14.21 1.50
N TYR A 102 2.24 13.71 0.37
CA TYR A 102 1.52 13.70 -0.89
C TYR A 102 0.43 12.61 -0.91
N CYS A 103 -0.77 12.96 -1.38
CA CYS A 103 -1.87 12.03 -1.57
C CYS A 103 -2.02 11.65 -3.05
N VAL A 104 -1.74 10.39 -3.39
CA VAL A 104 -1.77 9.93 -4.80
C VAL A 104 -3.17 9.87 -5.41
N HIS A 105 -4.22 10.00 -4.61
CA HIS A 105 -5.60 10.04 -5.14
C HIS A 105 -6.10 11.45 -5.42
N LYS A 106 -5.50 12.46 -4.78
CA LYS A 106 -5.91 13.87 -4.88
C LYS A 106 -4.84 14.75 -5.51
N HIS A 107 -3.66 14.21 -5.73
CA HIS A 107 -2.52 14.90 -6.35
C HIS A 107 -2.15 16.19 -5.61
N LYS A 108 -2.20 16.15 -4.27
CA LYS A 108 -1.89 17.30 -3.41
C LYS A 108 -1.33 16.86 -2.06
N TYR A 109 -0.68 17.80 -1.38
CA TYR A 109 -0.09 17.61 -0.06
C TYR A 109 -1.11 17.84 1.06
N TYR A 110 -1.05 17.00 2.09
CA TYR A 110 -1.86 17.06 3.31
C TYR A 110 -0.94 17.12 4.53
N ALA A 111 -1.41 17.69 5.64
CA ALA A 111 -0.68 17.60 6.90
C ALA A 111 -0.47 16.12 7.27
N GLN A 112 0.73 15.76 7.74
CA GLN A 112 0.93 14.41 8.27
C GLN A 112 0.08 14.23 9.52
N ILE A 113 -0.83 13.27 9.49
CA ILE A 113 -1.43 12.73 10.70
C ILE A 113 -0.32 11.91 11.36
N LYS A 114 0.33 12.50 12.37
CA LYS A 114 1.24 11.74 13.23
C LYS A 114 0.40 10.71 13.99
N PRO A 115 0.83 9.43 14.05
CA PRO A 115 0.16 8.44 14.88
C PRO A 115 0.16 8.85 16.36
#